data_AF-G3LKE2-F1
#
_entry.id   AF-G3LKE2-F1
#
_cell.length_a   1.000
_cell.length_b   1.000
_cell.length_c   1.000
_cell.angle_alpha   90.00
_cell.angle_beta   90.00
_cell.angle_gamma   90.00
#
_symmetry.space_group_name_H-M   'P 1'
#
loop_
_entity.id
_entity.type
_entity.pdbx_description
1 polymer ?
#
loop_
_entity_poly.entity_id
_entity_poly.type
_entity_poly.pdbx_seq_one_letter_code
_entity_poly.pdbx_strand_id
1 'polypeptide(L)'
;VENIGQFLYLEGTQYLMYNTYDVHFYSSFALLMLFPKLELSIQRDFAAAVLMHDSSRKQVMSSGEFVTRKVLGAVPHDIGLNDPWFEVNAYNLFNTDRWKDLNSKFVLQVYRDVVATGDLNFAKAVWPSVYTAIAYLDQFDKDGDGMIENEGFPDQTYDAWSCSGVSAYCGGLWVAALQAGSALAREIGDN
;
A
#
# COMPACT_ATOMS: atom_id res chain seq x y z
N VAL A 1 6.84 16.78 16.55
CA VAL A 1 7.28 15.50 15.96
C VAL A 1 7.73 14.62 17.11
N GLU A 2 6.96 13.59 17.44
CA GLU A 2 7.45 12.57 18.38
C GLU A 2 8.49 11.74 17.64
N ASN A 3 9.70 11.66 18.20
CA ASN A 3 10.82 10.95 17.58
C ASN A 3 10.78 9.47 18.00
N ILE A 4 10.02 8.66 17.26
CA ILE A 4 9.83 7.21 17.51
C ILE A 4 10.89 6.37 16.77
N GLY A 5 11.59 6.96 15.80
CA GLY A 5 12.50 6.25 14.89
C GLY A 5 11.74 5.48 13.80
N GLN A 6 12.49 4.94 12.83
CA GLN A 6 11.96 4.06 11.79
C GLN A 6 12.02 2.59 12.23
N PHE A 7 11.15 1.74 11.69
CA PHE A 7 11.02 0.35 12.12
C PHE A 7 10.89 -0.61 10.95
N LEU A 8 11.57 -1.75 11.07
CA LEU A 8 11.60 -2.80 10.06
C LEU A 8 11.32 -4.15 10.73
N TYR A 9 10.44 -4.93 10.11
CA TYR A 9 10.31 -6.36 10.39
C TYR A 9 10.18 -7.14 9.08
N LEU A 10 10.61 -8.40 9.08
CA LEU A 10 10.59 -9.25 7.90
C LEU A 10 9.21 -9.85 7.69
N GLU A 11 8.80 -10.00 6.43
CA GLU A 11 7.65 -10.82 6.07
C GLU A 11 7.78 -12.26 6.59
N GLY A 12 8.97 -12.86 6.43
CA GLY A 12 9.27 -14.19 6.94
C GLY A 12 10.74 -14.55 6.84
N THR A 13 11.07 -15.80 7.14
CA THR A 13 12.46 -16.30 7.06
C THR A 13 12.89 -16.67 5.64
N GLN A 14 11.93 -16.87 4.74
CA GLN A 14 12.15 -17.21 3.33
C GLN A 14 11.92 -16.02 2.40
N TYR A 15 11.07 -15.08 2.82
CA TYR A 15 10.77 -13.83 2.14
C TYR A 15 11.33 -12.68 2.98
N LEU A 16 12.51 -12.20 2.59
CA LEU A 16 13.32 -11.30 3.41
C LEU A 16 12.97 -9.81 3.23
N MET A 17 11.87 -9.51 2.55
CA MET A 17 11.43 -8.13 2.34
C MET A 17 10.97 -7.50 3.67
N TYR A 18 11.31 -6.24 3.87
CA TYR A 18 10.91 -5.51 5.07
C TYR A 18 9.54 -4.86 4.92
N ASN A 19 8.72 -5.04 5.94
CA ASN A 19 7.38 -4.48 6.06
C ASN A 19 6.52 -4.77 4.82
N THR A 20 6.57 -5.99 4.25
CA THR A 20 5.71 -6.38 3.13
C THR A 20 4.26 -6.02 3.43
N TYR A 21 3.69 -5.13 2.62
CA TYR A 21 2.62 -4.25 3.04
C TYR A 21 1.24 -4.88 2.87
N ASP A 22 1.08 -5.67 1.82
CA ASP A 22 -0.08 -6.52 1.62
C ASP A 22 -0.23 -7.59 2.73
N VAL A 23 0.88 -8.02 3.33
CA VAL A 23 0.91 -8.92 4.50
C VAL A 23 0.77 -8.15 5.82
N HIS A 24 1.41 -6.97 5.91
CA HIS A 24 1.30 -6.05 7.05
C HIS A 24 -0.16 -5.72 7.36
N PHE A 25 -1.02 -5.63 6.34
CA PHE A 25 -2.47 -5.47 6.48
C PHE A 25 -3.12 -6.39 7.52
N TYR A 26 -2.64 -7.62 7.65
CA TYR A 26 -3.18 -8.62 8.57
C TYR A 26 -2.50 -8.57 9.95
N SER A 27 -1.18 -8.38 9.99
CA SER A 27 -0.39 -8.46 11.22
C SER A 27 -0.36 -7.16 12.03
N SER A 28 -0.58 -6.01 11.38
CA SER A 28 -0.40 -4.67 11.97
C SER A 28 -1.38 -4.35 13.10
N PHE A 29 -2.45 -5.12 13.27
CA PHE A 29 -3.32 -5.02 14.45
C PHE A 29 -2.53 -5.18 15.77
N ALA A 30 -1.54 -6.07 15.83
CA ALA A 30 -0.72 -6.25 17.03
C ALA A 30 0.10 -4.99 17.34
N LEU A 31 0.66 -4.34 16.31
CA LEU A 31 1.41 -3.10 16.45
C LEU A 31 0.50 -1.95 16.85
N LEU A 32 -0.65 -1.79 16.19
CA LEU A 32 -1.61 -0.76 16.53
C LEU A 32 -2.10 -0.85 17.99
N MET A 33 -2.41 -2.07 18.46
CA MET A 33 -2.94 -2.30 19.80
C MET A 33 -1.91 -2.13 20.91
N LEU A 34 -0.65 -2.53 20.67
CA LEU A 34 0.38 -2.59 21.71
C LEU A 34 1.40 -1.44 21.61
N PHE A 35 1.69 -0.99 20.39
CA PHE A 35 2.71 0.00 20.06
C PHE A 35 2.21 0.97 18.98
N PRO A 36 1.11 1.72 19.20
CA PRO A 36 0.45 2.51 18.15
C PRO A 36 1.39 3.54 17.51
N LYS A 37 2.32 4.12 18.28
CA LYS A 37 3.29 5.09 17.74
C LYS A 37 4.26 4.45 16.73
N LEU A 38 4.55 3.16 16.89
CA LEU A 38 5.38 2.39 15.97
C LEU A 38 4.62 2.10 14.67
N GLU A 39 3.35 1.67 14.78
CA GLU A 39 2.45 1.49 13.64
C GLU A 39 2.34 2.79 12.82
N LEU A 40 2.05 3.92 13.48
CA LEU A 40 1.98 5.22 12.82
C LEU A 40 3.33 5.65 12.21
N SER A 41 4.46 5.13 12.68
CA SER A 41 5.77 5.38 12.06
C SER A 41 5.88 4.63 10.72
N ILE A 42 5.51 3.34 10.70
CA ILE A 42 5.47 2.52 9.47
C ILE A 42 4.52 3.15 8.45
N GLN A 43 3.33 3.58 8.85
CA GLN A 43 2.39 4.21 7.93
C GLN A 43 2.92 5.52 7.34
N ARG A 44 3.73 6.29 8.09
CA ARG A 44 4.39 7.49 7.56
C ARG A 44 5.46 7.14 6.52
N ASP A 45 6.23 6.08 6.75
CA ASP A 45 7.21 5.60 5.78
C ASP A 45 6.51 5.17 4.47
N PHE A 46 5.40 4.43 4.55
CA PHE A 46 4.61 4.05 3.37
C PHE A 46 3.94 5.25 2.70
N ALA A 47 3.42 6.21 3.48
CA ALA A 47 2.86 7.45 2.94
C ALA A 47 3.91 8.24 2.15
N ALA A 48 5.14 8.36 2.67
CA ALA A 48 6.25 8.97 1.93
C ALA A 48 6.56 8.16 0.67
N ALA A 49 6.60 6.83 0.76
CA ALA A 49 6.92 5.96 -0.37
C ALA A 49 5.87 6.01 -1.48
N VAL A 50 4.57 6.18 -1.18
CA VAL A 50 3.53 6.41 -2.20
C VAL A 50 3.89 7.60 -3.10
N LEU A 51 4.42 8.67 -2.50
CA LEU A 51 4.81 9.90 -3.20
C LEU A 51 6.19 9.83 -3.85
N MET A 52 6.94 8.75 -3.65
CA MET A 52 8.22 8.53 -4.30
C MET A 52 8.07 8.09 -5.76
N HIS A 53 9.03 8.51 -6.57
CA HIS A 53 9.30 7.98 -7.89
C HIS A 53 10.77 7.56 -7.99
N ASP A 54 11.02 6.30 -8.34
CA ASP A 54 12.35 5.82 -8.69
C ASP A 54 12.31 5.19 -10.09
N SER A 55 13.01 5.85 -11.02
CA SER A 55 13.14 5.46 -12.43
C SER A 55 14.14 4.32 -12.67
N SER A 56 14.87 3.88 -11.63
CA SER A 56 15.75 2.72 -11.70
C SER A 56 14.98 1.49 -12.18
N ARG A 57 15.67 0.61 -12.91
CA ARG A 57 15.05 -0.53 -13.59
C ARG A 57 15.34 -1.81 -12.80
N LYS A 58 14.31 -2.62 -12.59
CA LYS A 58 14.44 -3.97 -12.03
C LYS A 58 13.83 -4.99 -12.99
N GLN A 59 14.38 -6.20 -13.03
CA GLN A 59 13.81 -7.28 -13.81
C GLN A 59 12.73 -8.00 -13.01
N VAL A 60 11.58 -8.24 -13.64
CA VAL A 60 10.50 -9.08 -13.10
C VAL A 60 10.77 -10.53 -13.47
N MET A 61 10.77 -11.45 -12.51
CA MET A 61 11.14 -12.85 -12.75
C MET A 61 10.11 -13.62 -13.58
N SER A 62 8.81 -13.33 -13.41
CA SER A 62 7.74 -14.04 -14.11
C SER A 62 7.74 -13.80 -15.63
N SER A 63 8.03 -12.57 -16.09
CA SER A 63 8.04 -12.20 -17.51
C SER A 63 9.44 -12.00 -18.10
N GLY A 64 10.45 -11.78 -17.26
CA GLY A 64 11.79 -11.37 -17.67
C GLY A 64 11.90 -9.90 -18.08
N GLU A 65 10.80 -9.15 -18.05
CA GLU A 65 10.76 -7.73 -18.44
C GLU A 65 11.44 -6.86 -17.40
N PHE A 66 12.08 -5.79 -17.88
CA PHE A 66 12.51 -4.71 -17.01
C PHE A 66 11.33 -3.77 -16.78
N VAL A 67 11.09 -3.39 -15.53
CA VAL A 67 10.08 -2.42 -15.12
C VAL A 67 10.74 -1.32 -14.28
N THR A 68 10.03 -0.20 -14.14
CA THR A 68 10.41 0.86 -13.21
C THR A 68 10.30 0.33 -11.77
N ARG A 69 11.23 0.70 -10.89
CA ARG A 69 11.22 0.21 -9.50
C ARG A 69 10.02 0.74 -8.73
N LYS A 70 9.72 2.03 -8.88
CA LYS A 70 8.66 2.70 -8.14
C LYS A 70 7.99 3.80 -8.95
N VAL A 71 6.70 3.66 -9.20
CA VAL A 71 5.88 4.69 -9.84
C VAL A 71 5.15 5.52 -8.78
N LEU A 72 5.05 6.83 -9.00
CA LEU A 72 4.29 7.75 -8.16
C LEU A 72 2.83 7.27 -8.02
N GLY A 73 2.31 7.22 -6.79
CA GLY A 73 0.93 6.83 -6.48
C GLY A 73 0.72 5.33 -6.26
N ALA A 74 1.58 4.46 -6.78
CA ALA A 74 1.58 3.05 -6.39
C ALA A 74 2.13 2.92 -4.96
N VAL A 75 1.42 2.20 -4.08
CA VAL A 75 1.98 1.77 -2.79
C VAL A 75 3.03 0.70 -3.08
N PRO A 76 4.27 0.82 -2.55
CA PRO A 76 5.24 -0.24 -2.75
C PRO A 76 4.79 -1.50 -2.00
N HIS A 77 5.14 -2.66 -2.54
CA HIS A 77 4.93 -3.96 -1.91
C HIS A 77 5.69 -4.06 -0.60
N ASP A 78 6.92 -3.57 -0.54
CA ASP A 78 7.77 -3.61 0.63
C ASP A 78 8.66 -2.38 0.69
N ILE A 79 9.21 -2.11 1.88
CA ILE A 79 10.04 -0.94 2.13
C ILE A 79 11.51 -1.18 1.73
N GLY A 80 11.82 -2.33 1.13
CA GLY A 80 13.13 -2.69 0.61
C GLY A 80 13.74 -3.91 1.30
N LEU A 81 14.99 -4.19 0.92
CA LEU A 81 15.82 -5.27 1.47
C LEU A 81 17.25 -4.78 1.76
N ASN A 82 17.92 -4.23 0.76
CA ASN A 82 19.33 -3.83 0.86
C ASN A 82 19.51 -2.42 1.46
N ASP A 83 18.72 -1.46 0.96
CA ASP A 83 18.69 -0.08 1.45
C ASP A 83 17.23 0.34 1.69
N PRO A 84 16.63 -0.08 2.82
CA PRO A 84 15.23 0.21 3.12
C PRO A 84 14.92 1.71 3.07
N TRP A 85 13.68 2.08 2.77
CA TRP A 85 13.20 3.47 2.55
C TRP A 85 13.67 4.14 1.26
N PHE A 86 14.81 3.75 0.71
CA PHE A 86 15.35 4.33 -0.53
C PHE A 86 15.17 3.38 -1.71
N GLU A 87 15.55 2.11 -1.56
CA GLU A 87 15.38 1.05 -2.56
C GLU A 87 14.18 0.15 -2.25
N VAL A 88 12.99 0.74 -2.31
CA VAL A 88 11.70 0.04 -2.09
C VAL A 88 11.40 -1.01 -3.17
N ASN A 89 10.37 -1.83 -2.96
CA ASN A 89 9.93 -2.86 -3.92
C ASN A 89 11.06 -3.88 -4.23
N ALA A 90 11.64 -4.49 -3.19
CA ALA A 90 12.61 -5.56 -3.32
C ALA A 90 11.99 -6.83 -3.92
N TYR A 91 10.70 -7.09 -3.66
CA TYR A 91 9.95 -8.13 -4.36
C TYR A 91 10.02 -7.96 -5.88
N ASN A 92 10.34 -9.05 -6.59
CA ASN A 92 10.60 -9.01 -8.02
C ASN A 92 9.94 -10.16 -8.81
N LEU A 93 9.03 -10.94 -8.21
CA LEU A 93 8.35 -12.01 -8.96
C LEU A 93 7.33 -11.43 -9.95
N PHE A 94 6.55 -10.43 -9.55
CA PHE A 94 5.62 -9.67 -10.39
C PHE A 94 5.86 -8.16 -10.29
N ASN A 95 5.31 -7.41 -11.25
CA ASN A 95 5.27 -5.96 -11.17
C ASN A 95 4.15 -5.51 -10.20
N THR A 96 4.55 -5.07 -9.01
CA THR A 96 3.65 -4.68 -7.92
C THR A 96 2.99 -3.33 -8.12
N ASP A 97 3.50 -2.48 -9.03
CA ASP A 97 2.83 -1.23 -9.40
C ASP A 97 1.42 -1.48 -10.00
N ARG A 98 1.16 -2.70 -10.47
CA ARG A 98 -0.14 -3.11 -11.03
C ARG A 98 -1.01 -3.88 -10.05
N TRP A 99 -0.59 -4.07 -8.80
CA TRP A 99 -1.39 -4.85 -7.85
C TRP A 99 -2.64 -4.09 -7.40
N LYS A 100 -3.76 -4.81 -7.29
CA LYS A 100 -5.09 -4.23 -7.05
C LYS A 100 -5.44 -4.09 -5.58
N ASP A 101 -4.66 -4.67 -4.67
CA ASP A 101 -4.94 -4.67 -3.23
C ASP A 101 -4.10 -3.66 -2.44
N LEU A 102 -2.83 -3.45 -2.80
CA LEU A 102 -1.89 -2.60 -2.02
C LEU A 102 -2.42 -1.19 -1.71
N ASN A 103 -2.90 -0.48 -2.73
CA ASN A 103 -3.42 0.89 -2.54
C ASN A 103 -4.67 0.91 -1.65
N SER A 104 -5.58 -0.05 -1.83
CA SER A 104 -6.78 -0.15 -0.99
C SER A 104 -6.43 -0.53 0.46
N LYS A 105 -5.49 -1.46 0.65
CA LYS A 105 -4.96 -1.83 1.96
C LYS A 105 -4.28 -0.65 2.67
N PHE A 106 -3.60 0.21 1.94
CA PHE A 106 -3.00 1.43 2.50
C PHE A 106 -4.06 2.39 3.03
N VAL A 107 -5.06 2.72 2.22
CA VAL A 107 -6.17 3.60 2.62
C VAL A 107 -6.89 3.05 3.85
N LEU A 108 -7.18 1.75 3.85
CA LEU A 108 -7.87 1.07 4.96
C LEU A 108 -7.05 1.07 6.24
N GLN A 109 -5.75 0.78 6.17
CA GLN A 109 -4.88 0.79 7.36
C GLN A 109 -4.71 2.19 7.93
N VAL A 110 -4.47 3.20 7.08
CA VAL A 110 -4.40 4.59 7.53
C VAL A 110 -5.68 4.99 8.25
N TYR A 111 -6.85 4.71 7.66
CA TYR A 111 -8.11 5.09 8.29
C TYR A 111 -8.37 4.32 9.60
N ARG A 112 -8.10 3.01 9.62
CA ARG A 112 -8.14 2.19 10.85
C ARG A 112 -7.30 2.80 11.96
N ASP A 113 -6.08 3.21 11.64
CA ASP A 113 -5.13 3.73 12.62
C ASP A 113 -5.55 5.12 13.13
N VAL A 114 -6.10 5.97 12.26
CA VAL A 114 -6.71 7.25 12.65
C VAL A 114 -7.87 7.03 13.60
N VAL A 115 -8.79 6.12 13.28
CA VAL A 115 -9.94 5.81 14.14
C VAL A 115 -9.49 5.25 15.50
N ALA A 116 -8.50 4.37 15.52
CA ALA A 116 -8.02 3.74 16.75
C ALA A 116 -7.23 4.68 17.66
N THR A 117 -6.50 5.65 17.09
CA THR A 117 -5.62 6.54 17.85
C THR A 117 -6.21 7.94 18.08
N GLY A 118 -7.15 8.38 17.25
CA GLY A 118 -7.66 9.75 17.21
C GLY A 118 -6.63 10.78 16.74
N ASP A 119 -5.51 10.37 16.14
CA ASP A 119 -4.42 11.26 15.75
C ASP A 119 -4.73 12.01 14.43
N LEU A 120 -5.41 13.15 14.55
CA LEU A 120 -5.74 14.03 13.42
C LEU A 120 -4.49 14.68 12.79
N ASN A 121 -3.37 14.77 13.51
CA ASN A 121 -2.14 15.29 12.91
C ASN A 121 -1.51 14.25 11.98
N PHE A 122 -1.55 12.98 12.37
CA PHE A 122 -1.20 11.87 11.50
C PHE A 122 -2.11 11.85 10.27
N ALA A 123 -3.44 11.90 10.45
CA ALA A 123 -4.41 11.95 9.35
C ALA A 123 -4.07 13.01 8.30
N LYS A 124 -3.85 14.27 8.75
CA LYS A 124 -3.48 15.38 7.87
C LYS A 124 -2.14 15.17 7.17
N ALA A 125 -1.16 14.60 7.86
CA ALA A 125 0.17 14.39 7.31
C ALA A 125 0.18 13.35 6.18
N VAL A 126 -0.63 12.29 6.28
CA VAL A 126 -0.66 11.21 5.28
C VAL A 126 -1.74 11.39 4.22
N TRP A 127 -2.65 12.34 4.38
CA TRP A 127 -3.76 12.57 3.46
C TRP A 127 -3.35 12.72 1.98
N PRO A 128 -2.31 13.50 1.61
CA PRO A 128 -1.90 13.61 0.20
C PRO A 128 -1.56 12.25 -0.41
N SER A 129 -0.93 11.36 0.37
CA SER A 129 -0.61 10.00 -0.06
C SER A 129 -1.84 9.12 -0.18
N VAL A 130 -2.80 9.24 0.74
CA VAL A 130 -4.10 8.52 0.68
C VAL A 130 -4.86 8.91 -0.59
N TYR A 131 -5.01 10.22 -0.84
CA TYR A 131 -5.66 10.72 -2.04
C TYR A 131 -4.96 10.23 -3.32
N THR A 132 -3.63 10.34 -3.35
CA THR A 132 -2.83 9.89 -4.51
C THR A 132 -2.96 8.39 -4.73
N ALA A 133 -3.00 7.58 -3.68
CA ALA A 133 -3.18 6.13 -3.79
C ALA A 133 -4.57 5.75 -4.33
N ILE A 134 -5.62 6.45 -3.92
CA ILE A 134 -6.98 6.25 -4.45
C ILE A 134 -7.01 6.62 -5.94
N ALA A 135 -6.53 7.81 -6.29
CA ALA A 135 -6.49 8.27 -7.68
C ALA A 135 -5.63 7.38 -8.59
N TYR A 136 -4.53 6.82 -8.05
CA TYR A 136 -3.72 5.85 -8.78
C TYR A 136 -4.49 4.55 -9.04
N LEU A 137 -5.24 4.04 -8.05
CA LEU A 137 -5.95 2.77 -8.21
C LEU A 137 -7.18 2.91 -9.13
N ASP A 138 -7.82 4.07 -9.14
CA ASP A 138 -8.96 4.41 -10.01
C ASP A 138 -8.67 4.21 -11.51
N GLN A 139 -7.42 4.40 -11.95
CA GLN A 139 -7.02 4.16 -13.34
C GLN A 139 -7.22 2.70 -13.80
N PHE A 140 -7.39 1.79 -12.86
CA PHE A 140 -7.59 0.37 -13.13
C PHE A 140 -9.04 0.01 -13.38
N ASP A 141 -10.02 0.90 -13.16
CA ASP A 141 -11.39 0.80 -13.70
C ASP A 141 -11.32 0.99 -15.23
N LYS A 142 -11.46 -0.10 -15.98
CA LYS A 142 -11.28 -0.10 -17.44
C LYS A 142 -12.58 0.05 -18.21
N ASP A 143 -13.70 -0.34 -17.62
CA ASP A 143 -15.01 -0.28 -18.26
C ASP A 143 -15.93 0.84 -17.75
N GLY A 144 -15.50 1.57 -16.71
CA GLY A 144 -16.17 2.74 -16.16
C GLY A 144 -17.34 2.40 -15.25
N ASP A 145 -17.40 1.19 -14.68
CA ASP A 145 -18.45 0.76 -13.75
C ASP A 145 -18.20 1.21 -12.30
N GLY A 146 -17.05 1.83 -12.03
CA GLY A 146 -16.60 2.28 -10.71
C GLY A 146 -15.80 1.23 -9.93
N MET A 147 -15.54 0.06 -10.52
CA MET A 147 -14.81 -1.04 -9.92
C MET A 147 -13.48 -1.28 -10.65
N ILE A 148 -12.46 -1.64 -9.89
CA ILE A 148 -11.15 -1.99 -10.44
C ILE A 148 -11.10 -3.45 -10.89
N GLU A 149 -10.46 -3.73 -12.03
CA GLU A 149 -10.39 -5.07 -12.61
C GLU A 149 -9.02 -5.70 -12.45
N ASN A 150 -8.98 -6.94 -11.93
CA ASN A 150 -7.81 -7.79 -12.00
C ASN A 150 -7.49 -8.17 -13.45
N GLU A 151 -6.20 -8.28 -13.79
CA GLU A 151 -5.72 -8.29 -15.18
C GLU A 151 -5.35 -9.69 -15.72
N GLY A 152 -5.78 -10.77 -15.08
CA GLY A 152 -5.53 -12.14 -15.55
C GLY A 152 -4.14 -12.68 -15.22
N PHE A 153 -3.41 -12.02 -14.32
CA PHE A 153 -2.20 -12.53 -13.67
C PHE A 153 -2.31 -12.33 -12.15
N PRO A 154 -1.40 -12.89 -11.33
CA PRO A 154 -1.40 -12.63 -9.90
C PRO A 154 -0.99 -11.18 -9.61
N ASP A 155 -2.01 -10.33 -9.44
CA ASP A 155 -1.88 -8.89 -9.20
C ASP A 155 -2.43 -8.48 -7.83
N GLN A 156 -2.16 -9.31 -6.81
CA GLN A 156 -2.53 -9.11 -5.40
C GLN A 156 -1.79 -10.12 -4.51
N THR A 157 -1.92 -9.99 -3.17
CA THR A 157 -1.20 -10.80 -2.15
C THR A 157 -1.14 -12.32 -2.37
N TYR A 158 -2.17 -12.92 -2.96
CA TYR A 158 -2.16 -14.32 -3.39
C TYR A 158 -1.43 -14.43 -4.73
N ASP A 159 -0.12 -14.23 -4.69
CA ASP A 159 0.75 -14.05 -5.87
C ASP A 159 0.97 -15.32 -6.71
N ALA A 160 0.36 -16.45 -6.32
CA ALA A 160 0.25 -17.66 -7.11
C ALA A 160 -1.16 -17.89 -7.69
N TRP A 161 -2.13 -17.00 -7.44
CA TRP A 161 -3.51 -17.12 -7.85
C TRP A 161 -3.93 -15.95 -8.75
N SER A 162 -4.24 -16.25 -10.01
CA SER A 162 -4.72 -15.26 -10.98
C SER A 162 -6.22 -15.00 -10.84
N CYS A 163 -6.60 -13.71 -10.94
CA CYS A 163 -7.97 -13.22 -11.00
C CYS A 163 -8.17 -12.40 -12.28
N SER A 164 -9.41 -12.27 -12.76
CA SER A 164 -9.74 -11.44 -13.94
C SER A 164 -11.06 -10.72 -13.73
N GLY A 165 -11.15 -9.47 -14.18
CA GLY A 165 -12.32 -8.61 -13.94
C GLY A 165 -12.45 -8.22 -12.47
N VAL A 166 -13.66 -7.88 -12.04
CA VAL A 166 -13.93 -7.53 -10.65
C VAL A 166 -13.89 -8.79 -9.76
N SER A 167 -12.89 -8.90 -8.89
CA SER A 167 -12.83 -9.97 -7.89
C SER A 167 -13.51 -9.56 -6.59
N ALA A 168 -14.10 -10.54 -5.88
CA ALA A 168 -14.67 -10.30 -4.55
C ALA A 168 -13.63 -9.75 -3.56
N TYR A 169 -12.37 -10.16 -3.69
CA TYR A 169 -11.29 -9.75 -2.81
C TYR A 169 -10.85 -8.31 -3.08
N CYS A 170 -10.35 -8.00 -4.28
CA CYS A 170 -9.86 -6.65 -4.59
C CYS A 170 -11.01 -5.63 -4.68
N GLY A 171 -12.14 -6.02 -5.27
CA GLY A 171 -13.33 -5.16 -5.34
C GLY A 171 -13.91 -4.84 -3.96
N GLY A 172 -13.94 -5.81 -3.04
CA GLY A 172 -14.36 -5.57 -1.66
C GLY A 172 -13.44 -4.60 -0.92
N LEU A 173 -12.12 -4.77 -1.09
CA LEU A 173 -11.13 -3.83 -0.55
C LEU A 173 -11.31 -2.43 -1.13
N TRP A 174 -11.57 -2.32 -2.44
CA TRP A 174 -11.75 -1.06 -3.14
C TRP A 174 -12.94 -0.26 -2.62
N VAL A 175 -14.12 -0.88 -2.54
CA VAL A 175 -15.33 -0.21 -2.03
C VAL A 175 -15.12 0.26 -0.58
N ALA A 176 -14.51 -0.58 0.26
CA ALA A 176 -14.21 -0.20 1.64
C ALA A 176 -13.19 0.95 1.71
N ALA A 177 -12.16 0.94 0.84
CA ALA A 177 -11.16 1.98 0.75
C ALA A 177 -11.77 3.32 0.31
N LEU A 178 -12.68 3.33 -0.66
CA LEU A 178 -13.42 4.54 -1.06
C LEU A 178 -14.24 5.13 0.09
N GLN A 179 -14.94 4.28 0.86
CA GLN A 179 -15.68 4.73 2.04
C GLN A 179 -14.75 5.28 3.12
N ALA A 180 -13.64 4.61 3.41
CA ALA A 180 -12.63 5.04 4.36
C ALA A 180 -11.98 6.37 3.94
N GLY A 181 -11.58 6.49 2.68
CA GLY A 181 -11.03 7.71 2.11
C GLY A 181 -12.00 8.89 2.21
N SER A 182 -13.28 8.68 1.89
CA SER A 182 -14.33 9.69 2.04
C SER A 182 -14.55 10.11 3.50
N ALA A 183 -14.47 9.16 4.44
CA ALA A 183 -14.60 9.45 5.86
C ALA A 183 -13.40 10.24 6.38
N LEU A 184 -12.18 9.84 5.99
CA LEU A 184 -10.94 10.54 6.35
C LEU A 184 -10.90 11.97 5.81
N ALA A 185 -11.33 12.19 4.56
CA ALA A 185 -11.45 13.52 3.95
C ALA A 185 -12.30 14.46 4.82
N ARG A 186 -13.46 13.97 5.26
CA ARG A 186 -14.39 14.70 6.16
C ARG A 186 -13.75 15.01 7.51
N GLU A 187 -13.01 14.07 8.10
CA GLU A 187 -12.32 14.27 9.38
C GLU A 187 -11.25 15.37 9.33
N ILE A 188 -10.59 15.54 8.17
CA ILE A 188 -9.58 16.58 7.98
C ILE A 188 -10.12 17.90 7.38
N GLY A 189 -11.39 17.92 6.99
CA GLY A 189 -12.06 19.10 6.43
C GLY A 189 -11.86 19.32 4.93
N ASP A 190 -11.52 18.27 4.17
CA ASP A 190 -11.45 18.27 2.70
C ASP A 190 -12.79 17.77 2.16
N ASN A 191 -13.63 18.68 1.66
CA ASN A 191 -15.03 18.41 1.26
C ASN A 191 -15.18 18.18 -0.24
#